data_AF-A0A699X367-F1
#
_entry.id   AF-A0A699X367-F1
#
_cell.length_a   1.000
_cell.length_b   1.000
_cell.length_c   1.000
_cell.angle_alpha   90.00
_cell.angle_beta   90.00
_cell.angle_gamma   90.00
#
_symmetry.space_group_name_H-M   'P 1'
#
loop_
_entity.id
_entity.type
_entity.pdbx_description
1 polymer ?
#
loop_
_entity_poly.entity_id
_entity_poly.type
_entity_poly.pdbx_seq_one_letter_code
_entity_poly.pdbx_strand_id
1 'polypeptide(L)'
;LAAFFLQHFAARLAKRLPGFEPETLELLQRYPWPGNVRELKNVLERAAILAPAGEPLAPAYLPDEFHGAAARPAADDESLRGLEARHIQRLMGELLGNKPEVAKRL
;
A
#
# COMPACT_ATOMS: atom_id res chain seq x y z
N LEU A 1 -13.63 11.40 -4.28
CA LEU A 1 -13.33 10.32 -5.27
C LEU A 1 -12.45 9.22 -4.69
N ALA A 2 -11.28 9.54 -4.09
CA ALA A 2 -10.42 8.53 -3.46
C ALA A 2 -11.13 7.69 -2.38
N ALA A 3 -11.85 8.35 -1.46
CA ALA A 3 -12.65 7.65 -0.45
C ALA A 3 -13.70 6.70 -1.04
N PHE A 4 -14.33 7.07 -2.16
CA PHE A 4 -15.29 6.21 -2.84
C PHE A 4 -14.62 4.92 -3.34
N PHE A 5 -13.47 5.02 -4.00
CA PHE A 5 -12.74 3.83 -4.46
C PHE A 5 -12.26 2.98 -3.30
N LEU A 6 -11.72 3.59 -2.24
CA LEU A 6 -11.30 2.86 -1.05
C LEU A 6 -12.44 2.04 -0.46
N GLN A 7 -13.61 2.65 -0.25
CA GLN A 7 -14.80 1.95 0.26
C GLN A 7 -15.31 0.88 -0.70
N HIS A 8 -15.29 1.16 -2.01
CA HIS A 8 -15.68 0.18 -3.03
C HIS A 8 -14.79 -1.07 -3.00
N PHE A 9 -13.48 -0.91 -2.90
CA PHE A 9 -12.55 -2.05 -2.82
C PHE A 9 -12.60 -2.75 -1.47
N ALA A 10 -12.72 -2.00 -0.38
CA ALA A 10 -12.91 -2.57 0.95
C ALA A 10 -14.13 -3.50 0.99
N ALA A 11 -15.27 -3.06 0.43
CA ALA A 11 -16.48 -3.87 0.31
C ALA A 11 -16.27 -5.12 -0.55
N ARG A 12 -15.62 -5.00 -1.71
CA ARG A 12 -15.31 -6.14 -2.59
C ARG A 12 -14.38 -7.18 -1.94
N LEU A 13 -13.49 -6.74 -1.06
CA LEU A 13 -12.54 -7.59 -0.34
C LEU A 13 -13.09 -8.11 1.00
N ALA A 14 -14.36 -7.85 1.33
CA ALA A 14 -14.94 -8.15 2.64
C ALA A 14 -14.08 -7.62 3.81
N LYS A 15 -13.47 -6.45 3.62
CA LYS A 15 -12.51 -5.83 4.53
C LYS A 15 -13.05 -4.50 5.04
N ARG A 16 -12.76 -4.18 6.29
CA ARG A 16 -13.03 -2.85 6.83
C ARG A 16 -11.80 -1.97 6.67
N LEU A 17 -11.92 -0.89 5.90
CA LEU A 17 -10.94 0.19 5.83
C LEU A 17 -11.64 1.50 6.25
N PRO A 18 -11.45 1.99 7.48
CA PRO A 18 -12.17 3.13 8.03
C PRO A 18 -11.84 4.46 7.34
N GLY A 19 -10.76 4.52 6.55
CA GLY A 19 -10.35 5.72 5.85
C GLY A 19 -8.88 5.69 5.48
N PHE A 20 -8.26 6.86 5.47
CA PHE A 20 -6.84 7.06 5.17
C PHE A 20 -6.15 7.66 6.39
N GLU A 21 -4.88 7.34 6.59
CA GLU A 21 -4.04 8.16 7.45
C GLU A 21 -3.83 9.56 6.83
N PRO A 22 -3.61 10.61 7.65
CA PRO A 22 -3.36 11.96 7.17
C PRO A 22 -2.23 12.03 6.12
N GLU A 23 -1.14 11.33 6.38
CA GLU A 23 0.05 11.26 5.52
C GLU A 23 -0.28 10.64 4.16
N THR A 24 -1.12 9.60 4.14
CA THR A 24 -1.60 8.96 2.90
C THR A 24 -2.40 9.94 2.07
N LEU A 25 -3.28 10.74 2.70
CA LEU A 25 -4.04 11.77 2.01
C LEU A 25 -3.14 12.85 1.43
N GLU A 26 -2.11 13.28 2.15
CA GLU A 26 -1.15 14.25 1.63
C GLU A 26 -0.43 13.73 0.39
N LEU A 27 0.01 12.47 0.42
CA LEU A 27 0.69 11.83 -0.71
C LEU A 27 -0.23 11.71 -1.93
N LEU A 28 -1.47 11.26 -1.73
CA LEU A 28 -2.46 11.17 -2.80
C LEU A 28 -2.82 12.53 -3.40
N GLN A 29 -2.81 13.60 -2.59
CA GLN A 29 -3.10 14.97 -3.06
C GLN A 29 -1.93 15.61 -3.81
N ARG A 30 -0.69 15.30 -3.43
CA ARG A 30 0.52 15.83 -4.08
C ARG A 30 0.86 15.13 -5.40
N TYR A 31 0.36 13.91 -5.60
CA TYR A 31 0.64 13.14 -6.79
C TYR A 31 -0.07 13.72 -8.02
N PRO A 32 0.61 13.89 -9.17
CA PRO A 32 0.06 14.60 -10.34
C PRO A 32 -0.98 13.81 -11.16
N TRP A 33 -1.14 12.51 -10.92
CA TRP A 33 -2.09 11.63 -11.62
C TRP A 33 -2.00 11.70 -13.17
N PRO A 34 -0.83 11.43 -13.78
CA PRO A 34 -0.67 11.45 -15.24
C PRO A 34 -1.64 10.51 -15.99
N GLY A 35 -2.08 9.42 -15.35
CA GLY A 35 -3.08 8.47 -15.85
C GLY A 35 -4.52 8.78 -15.42
N ASN A 36 -4.79 9.96 -14.86
CA ASN A 36 -6.09 10.42 -14.39
C ASN A 36 -6.76 9.46 -13.36
N VAL A 37 -8.09 9.43 -13.34
CA VAL A 37 -8.91 8.63 -12.42
C VAL A 37 -8.62 7.12 -12.51
N ARG A 38 -8.15 6.62 -13.66
CA ARG A 38 -7.81 5.20 -13.83
C ARG A 38 -6.59 4.81 -12.98
N GLU A 39 -5.60 5.69 -12.91
CA GLU A 39 -4.42 5.48 -12.08
C GLU A 39 -4.79 5.51 -10.60
N LEU A 40 -5.56 6.50 -10.15
CA LEU A 40 -6.09 6.56 -8.78
C LEU A 40 -6.83 5.28 -8.39
N LYS A 41 -7.68 4.77 -9.29
CA LYS A 41 -8.39 3.51 -9.08
C LYS A 41 -7.41 2.34 -8.87
N ASN A 42 -6.42 2.19 -9.75
CA ASN A 42 -5.45 1.09 -9.69
C ASN A 42 -4.59 1.15 -8.42
N VAL A 43 -4.13 2.35 -8.03
CA VAL A 43 -3.36 2.59 -6.81
C VAL A 43 -4.19 2.16 -5.59
N LEU A 44 -5.44 2.61 -5.51
CA LEU A 44 -6.31 2.32 -4.36
C LEU A 44 -6.76 0.85 -4.31
N GLU A 45 -6.94 0.20 -5.46
CA GLU A 45 -7.23 -1.24 -5.50
C GLU A 45 -6.09 -2.06 -4.89
N ARG A 46 -4.86 -1.79 -5.33
CA ARG A 46 -3.65 -2.47 -4.82
C ARG A 46 -3.43 -2.17 -3.33
N ALA A 47 -3.56 -0.91 -2.94
CA ALA A 47 -3.37 -0.49 -1.57
C ALA A 47 -4.41 -1.15 -0.63
N ALA A 48 -5.67 -1.28 -1.06
CA ALA A 48 -6.72 -1.95 -0.28
C ALA A 48 -6.48 -3.47 -0.13
N ILE A 49 -5.90 -4.12 -1.14
CA ILE A 49 -5.47 -5.53 -1.08
C ILE A 49 -4.42 -5.70 0.02
N LEU A 50 -3.40 -4.84 0.05
CA LEU A 50 -2.22 -4.95 0.92
C LEU A 50 -2.43 -4.46 2.36
N ALA A 51 -3.30 -3.47 2.58
CA ALA A 51 -3.52 -2.88 3.89
C ALA A 51 -4.00 -3.93 4.92
N PRO A 52 -3.84 -3.74 6.23
CA PRO A 52 -4.50 -4.58 7.22
C PRO A 52 -6.00 -4.26 7.29
N ALA A 53 -6.79 -5.22 7.76
CA ALA A 53 -8.20 -4.99 8.02
C ALA A 53 -8.38 -4.25 9.35
N GLY A 54 -9.31 -3.30 9.41
CA GLY A 54 -9.66 -2.58 10.63
C GLY A 54 -8.89 -1.27 10.86
N GLU A 55 -7.86 -0.99 10.07
CA GLU A 55 -7.00 0.18 10.22
C GLU A 55 -7.09 1.13 9.01
N PRO A 56 -6.89 2.45 9.22
CA PRO A 56 -6.80 3.39 8.11
C PRO A 56 -5.69 3.02 7.12
N LEU A 57 -5.87 3.38 5.85
CA LEU A 57 -4.86 3.13 4.83
C LEU A 57 -3.61 3.98 5.09
N ALA A 58 -2.50 3.33 5.45
CA ALA A 58 -1.20 3.95 5.69
C ALA A 58 -0.37 4.17 4.40
N PRO A 59 0.57 5.14 4.38
CA PRO A 59 1.44 5.41 3.22
C PRO A 59 2.21 4.17 2.76
N ALA A 60 2.57 3.35 3.74
CA ALA A 60 3.23 2.07 3.66
C ALA A 60 2.62 1.04 2.70
N TYR A 61 1.37 1.24 2.25
CA TYR A 61 0.66 0.39 1.29
C TYR A 61 0.43 1.07 -0.06
N LEU A 62 0.88 2.32 -0.22
CA LEU A 62 0.92 2.99 -1.51
C LEU A 62 2.13 2.51 -2.33
N PRO A 63 2.05 2.61 -3.67
CA PRO A 63 3.16 2.32 -4.55
C PRO A 63 4.43 3.16 -4.26
N ASP A 64 5.54 2.65 -4.77
CA ASP A 64 6.88 3.21 -4.58
C ASP A 64 7.02 4.64 -5.11
N GLU A 65 6.25 4.98 -6.14
CA GLU A 65 6.17 6.32 -6.74
C GLU A 65 5.73 7.39 -5.72
N PHE A 66 5.02 7.02 -4.65
CA PHE A 66 4.64 7.92 -3.56
C PHE A 66 5.74 8.14 -2.52
N HIS A 67 6.80 7.31 -2.52
CA HIS A 67 7.86 7.33 -1.50
C HIS A 67 9.16 7.99 -1.97
N GLY A 68 9.21 8.48 -3.21
CA GLY A 68 10.36 9.22 -3.73
C GLY A 68 11.41 8.34 -4.41
N ALA A 69 11.18 8.03 -5.69
CA ALA A 69 12.23 7.81 -6.69
C ALA A 69 11.62 8.06 -8.08
N ALA A 70 11.59 9.34 -8.47
CA ALA A 70 11.14 9.87 -9.77
C ALA A 70 9.71 9.47 -10.22
N ALA A 71 8.91 10.48 -10.58
CA ALA A 71 7.70 10.27 -11.37
C ALA A 71 8.09 9.57 -12.68
N ARG A 72 7.96 8.24 -12.70
CA ARG A 72 8.27 7.41 -13.86
C ARG A 72 7.02 7.43 -14.76
N PRO A 73 7.16 7.68 -16.07
CA PRO A 73 6.01 7.73 -16.96
C PRO A 73 5.28 6.38 -16.93
N ALA A 74 3.96 6.43 -16.87
CA ALA A 74 3.05 5.32 -16.70
C ALA A 74 3.20 4.26 -17.81
N ALA A 75 4.13 3.33 -17.66
CA ALA A 75 4.29 2.24 -18.61
C ALA A 75 5.01 0.99 -18.05
N ASP A 76 4.92 0.62 -16.77
CA ASP A 76 5.53 -0.64 -16.35
C ASP A 76 4.69 -1.41 -15.34
N ASP A 77 4.21 -2.57 -15.80
CA ASP A 77 3.63 -3.69 -15.04
C ASP A 77 4.55 -4.18 -13.89
N GLU A 78 5.80 -3.69 -13.86
CA GLU A 78 6.89 -4.05 -12.96
C GLU A 78 6.69 -3.60 -11.49
N SER A 79 5.80 -2.62 -11.24
CA SER A 79 5.46 -2.17 -9.89
C SER A 79 4.71 -3.22 -9.04
N LEU A 80 4.12 -4.25 -9.68
CA LEU A 80 3.50 -5.40 -8.98
C LEU A 80 4.55 -6.17 -8.15
N ARG A 81 5.72 -6.44 -8.74
CA ARG A 81 6.80 -7.19 -8.05
C ARG A 81 7.47 -6.37 -6.95
N GLY A 82 7.59 -5.05 -7.14
CA GLY A 82 8.17 -4.14 -6.14
C GLY A 82 7.35 -4.07 -4.86
N LEU A 83 6.01 -4.05 -4.98
CA LEU A 83 5.10 -3.99 -3.83
C LEU A 83 5.01 -5.33 -3.08
N GLU A 84 4.95 -6.46 -3.80
CA GLU A 84 4.97 -7.80 -3.19
C GLU A 84 6.26 -8.03 -2.38
N ALA A 85 7.41 -7.60 -2.91
CA ALA A 85 8.70 -7.72 -2.21
C ALA A 85 8.68 -6.98 -0.86
N ARG A 86 8.17 -5.74 -0.81
CA ARG A 86 8.08 -4.97 0.45
C ARG A 86 7.10 -5.58 1.45
N HIS A 87 5.97 -6.11 0.97
CA HIS A 87 4.98 -6.74 1.84
C HIS A 87 5.55 -8.01 2.50
N ILE A 88 6.24 -8.86 1.73
CA ILE A 88 6.94 -10.04 2.25
C ILE A 88 8.01 -9.60 3.26
N GLN A 89 8.80 -8.57 2.95
CA GLN A 89 9.82 -8.05 3.87
C GLN A 89 9.22 -7.51 5.17
N ARG A 90 8.05 -6.84 5.13
CA ARG A 90 7.35 -6.36 6.34
C ARG A 90 6.80 -7.51 7.18
N LEU A 91 6.15 -8.51 6.55
CA LEU A 91 5.67 -9.71 7.25
C LEU A 91 6.83 -10.51 7.87
N MET A 92 7.96 -10.61 7.17
CA MET A 92 9.17 -11.22 7.70
C MET A 92 9.75 -10.43 8.88
N GLY A 93 9.77 -9.09 8.81
CA GLY A 93 10.21 -8.23 9.92
C GLY A 93 9.34 -8.35 11.17
N GLU A 94 8.02 -8.46 11.02
CA GLU A 94 7.08 -8.62 12.15
C GLU A 94 7.12 -10.04 12.74
N LEU A 95 7.32 -11.09 11.92
CA LEU A 95 7.43 -12.47 12.40
C LEU A 95 8.81 -12.79 13.01
N LEU A 96 9.89 -12.16 12.53
CA LEU A 96 11.25 -12.31 13.09
C LEU A 96 11.57 -11.29 14.19
N GLY A 97 10.79 -10.22 14.32
CA GLY A 97 11.02 -9.12 15.28
C GLY A 97 10.64 -9.43 16.73
N ASN A 98 10.10 -10.61 17.02
CA ASN A 98 9.61 -10.96 18.37
C ASN A 98 10.31 -12.17 19.02
N LYS A 99 11.58 -12.43 18.67
CA LYS A 99 12.44 -13.34 19.46
C LYS A 99 13.93 -12.94 19.46
N PRO A 100 14.50 -12.50 20.60
CA PRO A 100 15.90 -12.74 20.92
C PRO A 100 16.13 -14.16 21.50
N GLU A 101 15.24 -15.13 21.26
CA GLU A 101 15.27 -16.44 21.94
C GLU A 101 14.88 -17.61 21.02
N VAL A 102 15.58 -17.81 19.90
CA VAL A 102 15.68 -19.16 19.32
C VAL A 102 17.12 -19.46 18.94
N ALA A 103 17.70 -20.29 19.80
CA ALA A 103 18.69 -21.30 19.50
C ALA A 103 20.11 -20.81 19.18
N LYS A 104 20.72 -20.21 20.20
CA LYS A 104 22.02 -20.71 20.64
C LYS A 104 21.80 -22.05 21.35
N ARG A 105 21.72 -23.14 20.58
CA ARG A 105 21.82 -24.51 21.13
C ARG A 105 22.33 -25.45 20.05
N LEU A 106 23.63 -25.75 20.18
CA LEU A 106 24.41 -26.86 19.64
C LEU A 106 24.53 -26.95 18.11
#